data_AF-A0A952WNN9-F1
#
_entry.id   AF-A0A952WNN9-F1
#
_cell.length_a   1.000
_cell.length_b   1.000
_cell.length_c   1.000
_cell.angle_alpha   90.00
_cell.angle_beta   90.00
_cell.angle_gamma   90.00
#
_symmetry.space_group_name_H-M   'P 1'
#
loop_
_entity.id
_entity.type
_entity.pdbx_description
1 polymer ?
#
loop_
_entity_poly.entity_id
_entity_poly.type
_entity_poly.pdbx_seq_one_letter_code
_entity_poly.pdbx_strand_id
1 'polypeptide(L)'
;MKTVFALAALAVVAGSASAQYVLRGEFNAWGGGGDIPLIDMGGGMYSGTVTGLTPGGLYEYKATTLDWSFNGPGSNARAAADASGVMRINWFPSTSWADGWQPSGWARVGYEDSGTHGWDLMGSVNGWAGPFGTLSNMGGGLYSTTIAIAPGSYEFKFRKDGDWAVSIGDDFGNSAANIWFTAGADPVLFELDLPNGRWRVSDVPTPGSLALMGLAGLAVVRRRR
;
A
#
# COMPACT_ATOMS: atom_id res chain seq x y z
N MET A 1 40.38 52.16 -1.59
CA MET A 1 39.69 51.46 -2.71
C MET A 1 39.04 50.21 -2.14
N LYS A 2 37.70 50.16 -2.09
CA LYS A 2 36.94 48.97 -1.69
C LYS A 2 36.03 48.61 -2.87
N THR A 3 36.44 47.62 -3.65
CA THR A 3 35.65 47.03 -4.72
C THR A 3 34.62 46.09 -4.10
N VAL A 4 33.33 46.39 -4.32
CA VAL A 4 32.21 45.55 -3.91
C VAL A 4 31.90 44.60 -5.06
N PHE A 5 31.96 43.29 -4.81
CA PHE A 5 31.52 42.26 -5.76
C PHE A 5 29.99 42.13 -5.67
N ALA A 6 29.29 42.33 -6.79
CA ALA A 6 27.88 42.01 -6.90
C ALA A 6 27.73 40.53 -7.28
N LEU A 7 27.20 39.70 -6.38
CA LEU A 7 26.71 38.36 -6.71
C LEU A 7 25.37 38.51 -7.43
N ALA A 8 25.31 38.12 -8.70
CA ALA A 8 24.04 37.90 -9.39
C ALA A 8 23.46 36.55 -8.92
N ALA A 9 22.41 36.59 -8.10
CA ALA A 9 21.63 35.41 -7.78
C ALA A 9 20.81 35.01 -9.02
N LEU A 10 21.17 33.88 -9.64
CA LEU A 10 20.41 33.27 -10.72
C LEU A 10 19.15 32.64 -10.11
N ALA A 11 18.02 33.36 -10.15
CA ALA A 11 16.73 32.78 -9.81
C ALA A 11 16.33 31.81 -10.93
N VAL A 12 16.45 30.50 -10.66
CA VAL A 12 15.84 29.47 -11.48
C VAL A 12 14.33 29.58 -11.27
N VAL A 13 13.63 30.22 -12.20
CA VAL A 13 12.17 30.10 -12.30
C VAL A 13 11.90 28.71 -12.85
N ALA A 14 11.67 27.74 -11.96
CA ALA A 14 11.11 26.46 -12.35
C ALA A 14 9.72 26.74 -12.94
N GLY A 15 9.60 26.59 -14.26
CA GLY A 15 8.30 26.64 -14.92
C GLY A 15 7.41 25.57 -14.29
N SER A 16 6.29 25.98 -13.71
CA SER A 16 5.30 25.08 -13.12
C SER A 16 4.66 24.28 -14.25
N ALA A 17 5.18 23.08 -14.51
CA ALA A 17 4.43 22.05 -15.22
C ALA A 17 3.14 21.81 -14.42
N SER A 18 1.98 21.80 -15.08
CA SER A 18 0.72 21.52 -14.38
C SER A 18 0.79 20.09 -13.85
N ALA A 19 0.43 19.89 -12.58
CA ALA A 19 0.41 18.55 -12.00
C ALA A 19 -0.59 17.66 -12.76
N GLN A 20 -0.13 16.52 -13.26
CA GLN A 20 -0.97 15.56 -13.97
C GLN A 20 -1.94 14.84 -13.01
N TYR A 21 -1.47 14.60 -11.78
CA TYR A 21 -2.22 13.92 -10.74
C TYR A 21 -2.34 14.81 -9.50
N VAL A 22 -3.45 14.65 -8.80
CA VAL A 22 -3.79 15.39 -7.59
C VAL A 22 -4.33 14.46 -6.52
N LEU A 23 -4.12 14.85 -5.28
CA LEU A 23 -4.66 14.20 -4.10
C LEU A 23 -5.95 14.93 -3.68
N ARG A 24 -7.00 14.14 -3.49
CA ARG A 24 -8.33 14.62 -3.08
C ARG A 24 -8.84 13.76 -1.93
N GLY A 25 -9.52 14.38 -0.99
CA GLY A 25 -10.06 13.71 0.19
C GLY A 25 -10.93 14.63 1.03
N GLU A 26 -11.28 14.18 2.22
CA GLU A 26 -12.10 14.96 3.15
C GLU A 26 -11.44 16.32 3.51
N PHE A 27 -10.11 16.34 3.60
CA PHE A 27 -9.30 17.53 3.93
C PHE A 27 -9.35 18.66 2.90
N ASN A 28 -9.78 18.41 1.66
CA ASN A 28 -9.96 19.44 0.64
C ASN A 28 -11.32 19.35 -0.06
N ALA A 29 -12.33 18.83 0.64
CA ALA A 29 -13.69 18.66 0.12
C ALA A 29 -13.71 18.00 -1.27
N TRP A 30 -12.91 16.94 -1.44
CA TRP A 30 -12.79 16.17 -2.69
C TRP A 30 -12.44 17.05 -3.91
N GLY A 31 -11.60 18.07 -3.72
CA GLY A 31 -11.18 19.02 -4.75
C GLY A 31 -11.93 20.35 -4.73
N GLY A 32 -13.08 20.45 -4.04
CA GLY A 32 -13.81 21.71 -3.90
C GLY A 32 -13.06 22.77 -3.08
N GLY A 33 -12.16 22.35 -2.19
CA GLY A 33 -11.27 23.21 -1.41
C GLY A 33 -9.92 23.49 -2.08
N GLY A 34 -9.72 23.05 -3.32
CA GLY A 34 -8.45 23.14 -4.04
C GLY A 34 -7.69 21.81 -4.07
N ASP A 35 -7.15 21.50 -5.24
CA ASP A 35 -6.39 20.27 -5.45
C ASP A 35 -5.02 20.35 -4.78
N ILE A 36 -4.56 19.20 -4.24
CA ILE A 36 -3.18 19.05 -3.74
C ILE A 36 -2.36 18.37 -4.84
N PRO A 37 -1.39 19.06 -5.47
CA PRO A 37 -0.56 18.47 -6.51
C PRO A 37 0.25 17.26 -6.01
N LEU A 38 0.27 16.18 -6.80
CA LEU A 38 1.19 15.07 -6.59
C LEU A 38 2.49 15.33 -7.37
N ILE A 39 3.63 15.22 -6.68
CA ILE A 39 4.96 15.48 -7.22
C ILE A 39 5.54 14.16 -7.76
N ASP A 40 6.05 14.16 -8.99
CA ASP A 40 6.76 13.01 -9.55
C ASP A 40 8.08 12.77 -8.79
N MET A 41 8.22 11.59 -8.21
CA MET A 41 9.40 11.15 -7.46
C MET A 41 10.34 10.29 -8.32
N GLY A 42 10.00 10.07 -9.60
CA GLY A 42 10.67 9.14 -10.49
C GLY A 42 10.20 7.70 -10.29
N GLY A 43 10.57 6.81 -11.23
CA GLY A 43 10.25 5.38 -11.12
C GLY A 43 8.76 5.04 -11.18
N GLY A 44 7.92 5.98 -11.63
CA GLY A 44 6.46 5.81 -11.67
C GLY A 44 5.75 6.05 -10.33
N MET A 45 6.45 6.62 -9.34
CA MET A 45 5.90 7.02 -8.05
C MET A 45 5.66 8.53 -8.02
N TYR A 46 4.50 8.94 -7.55
CA TYR A 46 4.20 10.33 -7.22
C TYR A 46 3.88 10.45 -5.73
N SER A 47 4.16 11.60 -5.12
CA SER A 47 3.91 11.81 -3.69
C SER A 47 3.23 13.14 -3.40
N GLY A 48 2.32 13.14 -2.43
CA GLY A 48 1.62 14.32 -1.93
C GLY A 48 1.67 14.39 -0.41
N THR A 49 1.81 15.61 0.12
CA THR A 49 1.78 15.85 1.56
C THR A 49 0.57 16.71 1.92
N VAL A 50 -0.24 16.22 2.85
CA VAL A 50 -1.33 16.94 3.48
C VAL A 50 -0.88 17.37 4.87
N THR A 51 -1.11 18.62 5.25
CA THR A 51 -0.69 19.17 6.54
C THR A 51 -1.86 19.88 7.22
N GLY A 52 -1.73 20.15 8.53
CA GLY A 52 -2.76 20.86 9.29
C GLY A 52 -3.97 20.00 9.63
N LEU A 53 -3.80 18.66 9.61
CA LEU A 53 -4.83 17.71 10.01
C LEU A 53 -4.84 17.56 11.54
N THR A 54 -5.95 17.04 12.07
CA THR A 54 -6.02 16.63 13.47
C THR A 54 -5.13 15.40 13.68
N PRO A 55 -4.13 15.42 14.59
CA PRO A 55 -3.30 14.25 14.87
C PRO A 55 -4.13 13.02 15.22
N GLY A 56 -3.86 11.88 14.59
CA GLY A 56 -4.63 10.65 14.74
C GLY A 56 -6.04 10.67 14.12
N GLY A 57 -6.46 11.79 13.52
CA GLY A 57 -7.72 11.90 12.79
C GLY A 57 -7.70 10.98 11.57
N LEU A 58 -8.80 10.30 11.30
CA LEU A 58 -8.97 9.44 10.13
C LEU A 58 -9.52 10.25 8.97
N TYR A 59 -8.86 10.15 7.82
CA TYR A 59 -9.23 10.87 6.60
C TYR A 59 -9.34 9.92 5.42
N GLU A 60 -10.43 10.04 4.66
CA GLU A 60 -10.57 9.39 3.37
C GLU A 60 -9.90 10.19 2.26
N TYR A 61 -9.33 9.47 1.29
CA TYR A 61 -8.61 10.06 0.16
C TYR A 61 -8.58 9.17 -1.09
N LYS A 62 -8.31 9.82 -2.23
CA LYS A 62 -8.01 9.25 -3.54
C LYS A 62 -6.92 10.07 -4.23
N ALA A 63 -6.11 9.41 -5.04
CA ALA A 63 -5.28 10.06 -6.04
C ALA A 63 -6.01 10.01 -7.38
N THR A 64 -6.01 11.12 -8.13
CA THR A 64 -6.85 11.28 -9.32
C THR A 64 -6.12 12.08 -10.39
N THR A 65 -6.56 11.96 -11.64
CA THR A 65 -6.32 13.01 -12.65
C THR A 65 -7.14 14.25 -12.30
N LEU A 66 -6.76 15.41 -12.85
CA LEU A 66 -7.47 16.68 -12.62
C LEU A 66 -8.95 16.60 -13.00
N ASP A 67 -9.27 15.92 -14.08
CA ASP A 67 -10.61 15.74 -14.63
C ASP A 67 -11.39 14.55 -14.04
N TRP A 68 -10.83 13.86 -13.04
CA TRP A 68 -11.38 12.64 -12.44
C TRP A 68 -11.51 11.42 -13.36
N SER A 69 -11.08 11.49 -14.63
CA SER A 69 -11.19 10.39 -15.59
C SER A 69 -10.43 9.13 -15.14
N PHE A 70 -9.43 9.29 -14.28
CA PHE A 70 -8.69 8.20 -13.65
C PHE A 70 -8.49 8.48 -12.16
N ASN A 71 -8.68 7.45 -11.34
CA ASN A 71 -8.47 7.53 -9.89
C ASN A 71 -8.12 6.18 -9.27
N GLY A 72 -7.50 6.23 -8.11
CA GLY A 72 -7.22 5.05 -7.28
C GLY A 72 -7.26 5.38 -5.78
N PRO A 73 -7.63 4.39 -4.94
CA PRO A 73 -8.09 3.05 -5.33
C PRO A 73 -9.54 3.09 -5.88
N GLY A 74 -10.14 1.95 -6.21
CA GLY A 74 -11.54 1.90 -6.68
C GLY A 74 -12.51 2.48 -5.63
N SER A 75 -12.38 2.01 -4.39
CA SER A 75 -13.00 2.54 -3.18
C SER A 75 -12.15 3.68 -2.60
N ASN A 76 -12.66 4.45 -1.63
CA ASN A 76 -11.85 5.47 -0.95
C ASN A 76 -10.79 4.79 -0.08
N ALA A 77 -9.52 5.21 -0.15
CA ALA A 77 -8.55 4.82 0.87
C ALA A 77 -8.81 5.62 2.15
N ARG A 78 -8.39 5.09 3.31
CA ARG A 78 -8.52 5.79 4.60
C ARG A 78 -7.30 5.54 5.46
N ALA A 79 -6.74 6.61 6.02
CA ALA A 79 -5.58 6.54 6.91
C ALA A 79 -5.65 7.62 7.99
N ALA A 80 -4.88 7.43 9.06
CA ALA A 80 -4.75 8.41 10.12
C ALA A 80 -3.66 9.43 9.79
N ALA A 81 -3.86 10.69 10.19
CA ALA A 81 -2.77 11.66 10.23
C ALA A 81 -1.76 11.31 11.34
N ASP A 82 -0.48 11.57 11.09
CA ASP A 82 0.58 11.34 12.06
C ASP A 82 0.47 12.28 13.28
N ALA A 83 1.36 12.11 14.26
CA ALA A 83 1.37 12.93 15.48
C ALA A 83 1.57 14.44 15.21
N SER A 84 2.07 14.81 14.03
CA SER A 84 2.24 16.20 13.59
C SER A 84 1.06 16.73 12.77
N GLY A 85 0.00 15.93 12.60
CA GLY A 85 -1.14 16.29 11.75
C GLY A 85 -0.79 16.27 10.26
N VAL A 86 0.09 15.36 9.85
CA VAL A 86 0.55 15.21 8.47
C VAL A 86 0.18 13.84 7.91
N MET A 87 -0.21 13.79 6.64
CA MET A 87 -0.33 12.55 5.86
C MET A 87 0.55 12.68 4.62
N ARG A 88 1.38 11.67 4.36
CA ARG A 88 2.16 11.55 3.12
C ARG A 88 1.59 10.39 2.32
N ILE A 89 1.13 10.68 1.11
CA ILE A 89 0.43 9.75 0.24
C ILE A 89 1.29 9.47 -0.98
N ASN A 90 1.39 8.19 -1.33
CA ASN A 90 2.17 7.72 -2.47
C ASN A 90 1.22 7.17 -3.53
N TRP A 91 1.43 7.56 -4.77
CA TRP A 91 0.57 7.23 -5.90
C TRP A 91 1.37 6.55 -7.00
N PHE A 92 0.84 5.42 -7.46
CA PHE A 92 1.42 4.60 -8.51
C PHE A 92 0.37 4.39 -9.61
N PRO A 93 0.35 5.23 -10.65
CA PRO A 93 -0.72 5.23 -11.66
C PRO A 93 -0.69 4.03 -12.63
N SER A 94 0.31 3.15 -12.59
CA SER A 94 0.32 1.95 -13.45
C SER A 94 -0.87 1.05 -13.13
N THR A 95 -1.51 0.53 -14.16
CA THR A 95 -2.65 -0.40 -14.05
C THR A 95 -2.25 -1.85 -14.32
N SER A 96 -0.96 -2.13 -14.48
CA SER A 96 -0.45 -3.48 -14.74
C SER A 96 0.80 -3.73 -13.91
N TRP A 97 0.73 -4.76 -13.07
CA TRP A 97 1.80 -5.16 -12.18
C TRP A 97 2.06 -6.67 -12.30
N ALA A 98 3.33 -7.03 -12.44
CA ALA A 98 3.80 -8.42 -12.48
C ALA A 98 4.80 -8.69 -11.33
N ASP A 99 4.54 -8.12 -10.15
CA ASP A 99 5.41 -8.18 -8.97
C ASP A 99 4.90 -9.15 -7.89
N GLY A 100 3.80 -9.86 -8.16
CA GLY A 100 3.15 -10.77 -7.22
C GLY A 100 2.36 -10.07 -6.11
N TRP A 101 2.26 -8.74 -6.13
CA TRP A 101 1.46 -7.96 -5.20
C TRP A 101 0.11 -7.59 -5.80
N GLN A 102 -0.86 -7.33 -4.93
CA GLN A 102 -2.21 -6.94 -5.27
C GLN A 102 -2.52 -5.52 -4.73
N PRO A 103 -3.35 -4.72 -5.42
CA PRO A 103 -4.01 -5.02 -6.69
C PRO A 103 -2.99 -5.06 -7.85
N SER A 104 -3.13 -6.04 -8.76
CA SER A 104 -2.22 -6.21 -9.91
C SER A 104 -2.74 -5.59 -11.21
N GLY A 105 -4.05 -5.35 -11.31
CA GLY A 105 -4.73 -4.84 -12.50
C GLY A 105 -5.24 -3.40 -12.37
N TRP A 106 -4.78 -2.66 -11.35
CA TRP A 106 -5.20 -1.28 -11.10
C TRP A 106 -4.07 -0.46 -10.49
N ALA A 107 -4.27 0.86 -10.42
CA ALA A 107 -3.36 1.76 -9.73
C ALA A 107 -3.37 1.54 -8.22
N ARG A 108 -2.24 1.84 -7.60
CA ARG A 108 -2.03 1.68 -6.16
C ARG A 108 -1.86 3.03 -5.52
N VAL A 109 -2.50 3.23 -4.37
CA VAL A 109 -2.27 4.39 -3.53
C VAL A 109 -1.98 3.94 -2.11
N GLY A 110 -0.83 4.36 -1.60
CA GLY A 110 -0.34 4.04 -0.27
C GLY A 110 -0.18 5.28 0.59
N TYR A 111 0.22 5.09 1.83
CA TYR A 111 0.57 6.16 2.74
C TYR A 111 1.76 5.79 3.60
N GLU A 112 2.56 6.80 3.97
CA GLU A 112 3.63 6.64 4.94
C GLU A 112 3.02 6.40 6.32
N ASP A 113 3.13 5.16 6.79
CA ASP A 113 2.60 4.75 8.08
C ASP A 113 3.43 5.32 9.22
N SER A 114 2.73 5.83 10.24
CA SER A 114 3.33 6.30 11.49
C SER A 114 3.90 5.17 12.35
N GLY A 115 3.51 3.91 12.09
CA GLY A 115 3.98 2.73 12.80
C GLY A 115 3.43 2.60 14.21
N THR A 116 2.41 3.37 14.58
CA THR A 116 1.85 3.43 15.94
C THR A 116 0.65 2.51 16.16
N HIS A 117 0.29 1.67 15.18
CA HIS A 117 -0.89 0.81 15.22
C HIS A 117 -0.60 -0.61 14.71
N GLY A 118 -1.51 -1.53 15.04
CA GLY A 118 -1.47 -2.91 14.59
C GLY A 118 -2.50 -3.22 13.51
N TRP A 119 -2.34 -4.39 12.91
CA TRP A 119 -3.28 -4.94 11.93
C TRP A 119 -3.65 -6.37 12.31
N ASP A 120 -4.92 -6.70 12.17
CA ASP A 120 -5.43 -8.06 12.28
C ASP A 120 -6.10 -8.53 10.99
N LEU A 121 -6.21 -9.85 10.85
CA LEU A 121 -6.85 -10.51 9.72
C LEU A 121 -8.24 -11.00 10.17
N MET A 122 -9.28 -10.53 9.50
CA MET A 122 -10.66 -10.96 9.69
C MET A 122 -11.11 -11.69 8.42
N GLY A 123 -11.76 -12.86 8.52
CA GLY A 123 -12.11 -13.60 7.31
C GLY A 123 -12.89 -14.88 7.53
N SER A 124 -13.21 -15.56 6.42
CA SER A 124 -14.03 -16.77 6.41
C SER A 124 -13.32 -18.00 7.01
N VAL A 125 -12.00 -17.94 7.23
CA VAL A 125 -11.19 -19.00 7.88
C VAL A 125 -11.80 -19.47 9.20
N ASN A 126 -12.40 -18.57 9.97
CA ASN A 126 -13.12 -18.85 11.20
C ASN A 126 -14.57 -18.30 11.17
N GLY A 127 -15.15 -18.15 9.97
CA GLY A 127 -16.51 -17.63 9.80
C GLY A 127 -16.71 -16.20 10.28
N TRP A 128 -15.68 -15.34 10.19
CA TRP A 128 -15.72 -13.95 10.64
C TRP A 128 -15.98 -13.75 12.15
N ALA A 129 -15.82 -14.79 12.97
CA ALA A 129 -16.12 -14.75 14.41
C ALA A 129 -15.15 -13.89 15.24
N GLY A 130 -13.97 -13.59 14.70
CA GLY A 130 -12.91 -12.83 15.34
C GLY A 130 -11.65 -12.84 14.48
N PRO A 131 -10.56 -12.16 14.91
CA PRO A 131 -9.32 -12.18 14.16
C PRO A 131 -8.75 -13.60 14.11
N PHE A 132 -8.38 -14.06 12.91
CA PHE A 132 -7.69 -15.35 12.72
C PHE A 132 -6.16 -15.20 12.68
N GLY A 133 -5.66 -13.97 12.68
CA GLY A 133 -4.24 -13.66 12.74
C GLY A 133 -4.00 -12.18 13.09
N THR A 134 -2.82 -11.90 13.61
CA THR A 134 -2.32 -10.54 13.86
C THR A 134 -0.99 -10.37 13.14
N LEU A 135 -0.80 -9.21 12.49
CA LEU A 135 0.43 -8.91 11.75
C LEU A 135 1.48 -8.28 12.65
N SER A 136 2.74 -8.67 12.44
CA SER A 136 3.90 -8.04 13.02
C SER A 136 4.37 -6.88 12.14
N ASN A 137 4.73 -5.76 12.76
CA ASN A 137 5.35 -4.64 12.05
C ASN A 137 6.79 -5.02 11.68
N MET A 138 7.09 -5.02 10.38
CA MET A 138 8.41 -5.33 9.82
C MET A 138 9.27 -4.08 9.56
N GLY A 139 8.75 -2.90 9.87
CA GLY A 139 9.36 -1.60 9.61
C GLY A 139 8.94 -1.01 8.26
N GLY A 140 9.02 0.31 8.14
CA GLY A 140 8.72 1.02 6.90
C GLY A 140 7.30 0.81 6.37
N GLY A 141 6.32 0.60 7.25
CA GLY A 141 4.92 0.37 6.87
C GLY A 141 4.62 -1.01 6.26
N LEU A 142 5.58 -1.94 6.30
CA LEU A 142 5.36 -3.35 5.96
C LEU A 142 4.94 -4.13 7.21
N TYR A 143 3.89 -4.92 7.06
CA TYR A 143 3.36 -5.81 8.10
C TYR A 143 3.24 -7.23 7.56
N SER A 144 3.53 -8.24 8.36
CA SER A 144 3.40 -9.64 7.93
C SER A 144 3.02 -10.62 9.03
N THR A 145 2.45 -11.75 8.62
CA THR A 145 2.21 -12.90 9.51
C THR A 145 2.10 -14.19 8.71
N THR A 146 2.42 -15.31 9.35
CA THR A 146 2.28 -16.65 8.76
C THR A 146 1.27 -17.44 9.60
N ILE A 147 0.20 -17.89 8.95
CA ILE A 147 -0.92 -18.58 9.62
C ILE A 147 -1.07 -19.98 9.04
N ALA A 148 -1.29 -20.95 9.93
CA ALA A 148 -1.66 -22.29 9.52
C ALA A 148 -3.12 -22.31 9.05
N ILE A 149 -3.33 -22.52 7.75
CA ILE A 149 -4.64 -22.54 7.10
C ILE A 149 -4.68 -23.78 6.23
N ALA A 150 -5.71 -24.60 6.41
CA ALA A 150 -5.91 -25.78 5.56
C ALA A 150 -6.07 -25.37 4.09
N PRO A 151 -5.65 -26.20 3.13
CA PRO A 151 -5.87 -25.90 1.73
C PRO A 151 -7.36 -25.68 1.41
N GLY A 152 -7.67 -24.62 0.66
CA GLY A 152 -9.04 -24.20 0.41
C GLY A 152 -9.15 -22.79 -0.15
N SER A 153 -10.36 -22.37 -0.49
CA SER A 153 -10.67 -21.01 -0.92
C SER A 153 -11.32 -20.23 0.21
N TYR A 154 -10.82 -19.03 0.46
CA TYR A 154 -11.21 -18.19 1.59
C TYR A 154 -11.32 -16.74 1.15
N GLU A 155 -11.89 -15.93 2.03
CA GLU A 155 -11.96 -14.49 1.90
C GLU A 155 -11.50 -13.83 3.21
N PHE A 156 -10.92 -12.64 3.13
CA PHE A 156 -10.49 -11.89 4.30
C PHE A 156 -10.43 -10.37 4.05
N LYS A 157 -10.18 -9.62 5.12
CA LYS A 157 -9.77 -8.22 5.13
C LYS A 157 -8.69 -8.00 6.17
N PHE A 158 -7.86 -6.98 5.95
CA PHE A 158 -7.04 -6.42 7.02
C PHE A 158 -7.90 -5.42 7.81
N ARG A 159 -7.77 -5.40 9.13
CA ARG A 159 -8.46 -4.43 9.98
C ARG A 159 -7.48 -3.82 10.97
N LYS A 160 -7.60 -2.50 11.18
CA LYS A 160 -6.68 -1.71 12.00
C LYS A 160 -7.14 -1.74 13.46
N ASP A 161 -6.23 -2.07 14.38
CA ASP A 161 -6.45 -1.99 15.85
C ASP A 161 -7.76 -2.64 16.35
N GLY A 162 -8.23 -3.69 15.69
CA GLY A 162 -9.49 -4.34 16.06
C GLY A 162 -10.77 -3.55 15.73
N ASP A 163 -10.66 -2.45 14.99
CA ASP A 163 -11.77 -1.53 14.67
C ASP A 163 -12.04 -1.49 13.14
N TRP A 164 -13.31 -1.65 12.77
CA TRP A 164 -13.76 -1.61 11.38
C TRP A 164 -13.79 -0.20 10.75
N ALA A 165 -13.51 0.85 11.52
CA ALA A 165 -13.34 2.20 11.00
C ALA A 165 -12.28 2.30 9.91
N VAL A 166 -11.24 1.44 9.98
CA VAL A 166 -10.25 1.25 8.92
C VAL A 166 -10.09 -0.24 8.62
N SER A 167 -10.50 -0.66 7.43
CA SER A 167 -10.30 -2.02 6.92
C SER A 167 -9.90 -2.01 5.46
N ILE A 168 -8.89 -2.80 5.06
CA ILE A 168 -8.37 -2.83 3.69
C ILE A 168 -8.89 -4.06 2.97
N GLY A 169 -9.52 -3.83 1.82
CA GLY A 169 -10.05 -4.87 0.92
C GLY A 169 -9.23 -5.10 -0.36
N ASP A 170 -9.87 -5.69 -1.36
CA ASP A 170 -9.26 -6.14 -2.62
C ASP A 170 -8.55 -5.05 -3.41
N ASP A 171 -9.16 -3.87 -3.49
CA ASP A 171 -8.61 -2.71 -4.21
C ASP A 171 -7.70 -1.81 -3.36
N PHE A 172 -7.33 -2.24 -2.14
CA PHE A 172 -6.63 -1.47 -1.11
C PHE A 172 -7.45 -0.34 -0.44
N GLY A 173 -8.70 -0.15 -0.84
CA GLY A 173 -9.59 0.84 -0.26
C GLY A 173 -10.18 0.43 1.08
N ASN A 174 -10.64 1.44 1.82
CA ASN A 174 -11.33 1.29 3.08
C ASN A 174 -12.71 0.67 2.87
N SER A 175 -13.04 -0.36 3.63
CA SER A 175 -14.34 -1.06 3.54
C SER A 175 -14.66 -1.57 2.13
N ALA A 176 -13.65 -1.75 1.26
CA ALA A 176 -13.78 -2.30 -0.09
C ALA A 176 -14.26 -3.77 -0.09
N ALA A 177 -14.32 -4.43 -1.24
CA ALA A 177 -14.74 -5.83 -1.28
C ALA A 177 -13.75 -6.74 -0.54
N ASN A 178 -14.22 -7.93 -0.14
CA ASN A 178 -13.36 -8.90 0.53
C ASN A 178 -12.26 -9.38 -0.41
N ILE A 179 -11.07 -9.62 0.15
CA ILE A 179 -9.96 -10.20 -0.57
C ILE A 179 -10.18 -11.71 -0.67
N TRP A 180 -10.25 -12.24 -1.88
CA TRP A 180 -10.28 -13.68 -2.13
C TRP A 180 -8.87 -14.25 -2.25
N PHE A 181 -8.64 -15.41 -1.64
CA PHE A 181 -7.41 -16.17 -1.84
C PHE A 181 -7.66 -17.67 -1.80
N THR A 182 -6.73 -18.43 -2.39
CA THR A 182 -6.68 -19.89 -2.30
C THR A 182 -5.42 -20.26 -1.54
N ALA A 183 -5.57 -20.93 -0.40
CA ALA A 183 -4.48 -21.60 0.29
C ALA A 183 -4.16 -22.89 -0.46
N GLY A 184 -2.99 -22.97 -1.08
CA GLY A 184 -2.51 -24.18 -1.76
C GLY A 184 -1.69 -25.07 -0.84
N ALA A 185 -1.04 -24.48 0.17
CA ALA A 185 -0.28 -25.20 1.19
C ALA A 185 -0.36 -24.51 2.56
N ASP A 186 -0.12 -25.30 3.60
CA ASP A 186 0.01 -24.83 4.98
C ASP A 186 1.52 -24.71 5.33
N PRO A 187 2.00 -23.55 5.81
CA PRO A 187 1.25 -22.34 6.16
C PRO A 187 1.19 -21.28 5.06
N VAL A 188 0.31 -20.28 5.24
CA VAL A 188 0.10 -19.15 4.33
C VAL A 188 0.71 -17.88 4.92
N LEU A 189 1.51 -17.16 4.12
CA LEU A 189 2.08 -15.85 4.43
C LEU A 189 1.15 -14.74 3.94
N PHE A 190 0.84 -13.81 4.83
CA PHE A 190 0.12 -12.57 4.55
C PHE A 190 1.04 -11.38 4.74
N GLU A 191 1.01 -10.45 3.79
CA GLU A 191 1.81 -9.22 3.81
C GLU A 191 0.95 -8.01 3.44
N LEU A 192 1.15 -6.91 4.14
CA LEU A 192 0.50 -5.63 3.92
C LEU A 192 1.57 -4.54 3.84
N ASP A 193 1.66 -3.85 2.71
CA ASP A 193 2.66 -2.83 2.41
C ASP A 193 1.94 -1.48 2.22
N LEU A 194 1.85 -0.72 3.31
CA LEU A 194 1.08 0.52 3.38
C LEU A 194 1.62 1.62 2.47
N PRO A 195 2.94 1.90 2.41
CA PRO A 195 3.47 2.96 1.57
C PRO A 195 3.30 2.69 0.08
N ASN A 196 3.25 1.42 -0.33
CA ASN A 196 3.08 1.05 -1.73
C ASN A 196 1.62 0.71 -2.11
N GLY A 197 0.67 0.83 -1.17
CA GLY A 197 -0.74 0.64 -1.46
C GLY A 197 -1.07 -0.78 -1.95
N ARG A 198 -0.43 -1.80 -1.35
CA ARG A 198 -0.52 -3.17 -1.84
C ARG A 198 -0.46 -4.23 -0.73
N TRP A 199 -0.93 -5.42 -1.06
CA TRP A 199 -0.89 -6.59 -0.18
C TRP A 199 -0.50 -7.84 -0.97
N ARG A 200 -0.09 -8.90 -0.27
CA ARG A 200 0.24 -10.19 -0.88
C ARG A 200 -0.17 -11.34 0.03
N VAL A 201 -0.62 -12.42 -0.59
CA VAL A 201 -0.85 -13.72 0.05
C VAL A 201 -0.08 -14.78 -0.73
N SER A 202 0.69 -15.62 -0.04
CA SER A 202 1.49 -16.66 -0.68
C SER A 202 1.58 -17.92 0.19
N ASP A 203 1.63 -19.08 -0.45
CA ASP A 203 1.92 -20.35 0.22
C ASP A 203 3.40 -20.37 0.65
N VAL A 204 3.67 -20.77 1.90
CA VAL A 204 5.05 -20.98 2.37
C VAL A 204 5.42 -22.44 2.10
N PRO A 205 6.45 -22.71 1.27
CA PRO A 205 6.88 -24.08 1.02
C PRO A 205 7.33 -24.75 2.30
N THR A 206 6.76 -25.91 2.62
CA THR A 206 7.28 -26.73 3.71
C THR A 206 8.73 -27.15 3.40
N PRO A 207 9.61 -27.25 4.41
CA PRO A 207 11.04 -27.58 4.20
C PRO A 207 11.27 -28.85 3.35
N GLY A 208 10.37 -29.83 3.41
CA GLY A 208 10.44 -31.05 2.59
C GLY A 208 10.30 -30.80 1.07
N SER A 209 9.52 -29.80 0.68
CA SER A 209 9.30 -29.43 -0.73
C SER A 209 10.54 -28.75 -1.34
N LEU A 210 11.28 -27.98 -0.53
CA LEU A 210 12.57 -27.39 -0.93
C LEU A 210 13.66 -28.45 -1.09
N ALA A 211 13.66 -29.49 -0.23
CA ALA A 211 14.61 -30.60 -0.32
C ALA A 211 14.42 -31.45 -1.60
N LEU A 212 13.17 -31.70 -2.01
CA LEU A 212 12.84 -32.41 -3.26
C LEU A 212 13.25 -31.62 -4.52
N MET A 213 13.05 -30.29 -4.52
CA MET A 213 13.53 -29.42 -5.61
C MET A 213 15.07 -29.43 -5.70
N GLY A 214 15.77 -29.39 -4.55
CA GLY A 214 17.22 -29.49 -4.49
C GLY A 214 17.76 -30.83 -5.02
N LEU A 215 17.12 -31.94 -4.66
CA LEU A 215 17.50 -33.28 -5.14
C LEU A 215 17.21 -33.49 -6.64
N ALA A 216 16.09 -32.96 -7.15
CA ALA A 216 15.79 -32.99 -8.58
C ALA A 216 16.82 -32.18 -9.39
N GLY A 217 17.22 -31.00 -8.90
CA GLY A 217 18.31 -30.21 -9.49
C GLY A 217 19.64 -30.97 -9.54
N LEU A 218 20.02 -31.66 -8.45
CA LEU A 218 21.23 -32.49 -8.42
C LEU A 218 21.16 -33.71 -9.33
N ALA A 219 20.00 -34.36 -9.47
CA ALA A 219 19.82 -35.52 -10.34
C ALA A 219 19.95 -35.15 -11.83
N VAL A 220 19.50 -33.96 -12.23
CA VAL A 220 19.67 -33.43 -13.59
C VAL A 220 21.13 -33.12 -13.91
N VAL A 221 21.89 -32.59 -12.94
CA VAL A 221 23.34 -32.32 -13.10
C VAL A 221 24.15 -33.62 -13.23
N ARG A 222 23.75 -34.69 -12.51
CA ARG A 222 24.49 -35.96 -12.50
C ARG A 222 24.27 -36.84 -13.75
N ARG A 223 23.22 -36.60 -14.54
CA ARG A 223 22.97 -37.31 -15.82
C ARG A 223 23.69 -36.70 -17.04
N ARG A 224 24.45 -35.60 -16.86
CA ARG A 224 25.20 -34.91 -17.93
C ARG A 224 26.71 -35.11 -17.84
N ARG A 225 27.19 -36.26 -17.35
CA ARG A 225 28.60 -36.66 -17.42
C ARG A 225 28.73 -38.00 -18.12
#